data_AF-A0A0C1ZMX8-F1
#
_entry.id   AF-A0A0C1ZMX8-F1
#
_cell.length_a   1.000
_cell.length_b   1.000
_cell.length_c   1.000
_cell.angle_alpha   90.00
_cell.angle_beta   90.00
_cell.angle_gamma   90.00
#
_symmetry.space_group_name_H-M   'P 1'
#
loop_
_entity.id
_entity.type
_entity.pdbx_description
1 polymer ?
#
loop_
_entity_poly.entity_id
_entity_poly.type
_entity_poly.pdbx_seq_one_letter_code
_entity_poly.pdbx_strand_id
1 'polypeptide(L)'
;MSPEQDSPDPDQDAVAQAMREAEEAVDKVRSESQSGVYDVASDDTDDGIEVVDDFVDLEAKLAEAEAETAALKDKWLRAVADNENYKKRVKRDIDDAIHRAVQGLLGNFLPVGDNLERALSVAPADGGEALTPLIKGLEMVRQEFLSALAKHGIKPIESVGQPFDPSVHDALQQMDSPDYPPGTVMIEYEKGYVRGDKLLRPARVIVAGPGSTGAPAPASAEAAGEPASKAGAAGDNEAN
;
A
#
# COMPACT_ATOMS: atom_id res chain seq x y z
N MET A 1 15.60 -6.22 -1.56
CA MET A 1 14.17 -6.28 -1.92
C MET A 1 13.86 -7.71 -2.28
N SER A 2 13.47 -8.50 -1.28
CA SER A 2 12.93 -9.84 -1.50
C SER A 2 11.42 -9.70 -1.72
N PRO A 3 10.82 -10.39 -2.70
CA PRO A 3 9.38 -10.44 -2.81
C PRO A 3 8.86 -11.30 -1.66
N GLU A 4 8.17 -10.69 -0.70
CA GLU A 4 7.38 -11.44 0.28
C GLU A 4 6.28 -12.18 -0.48
N GLN A 5 6.49 -13.49 -0.59
CA GLN A 5 5.51 -14.43 -1.10
C GLN A 5 4.30 -14.39 -0.17
N ASP A 6 3.20 -13.82 -0.68
CA ASP A 6 1.86 -13.96 -0.15
C ASP A 6 1.53 -15.45 -0.12
N SER A 7 1.74 -16.06 1.04
CA SER A 7 1.53 -17.49 1.26
C SER A 7 0.03 -17.68 1.48
N PRO A 8 -0.67 -18.47 0.65
CA PRO A 8 -2.10 -18.69 0.84
C PRO A 8 -2.33 -19.42 2.17
N ASP A 9 -3.34 -18.96 2.91
CA ASP A 9 -3.75 -19.49 4.22
C ASP A 9 -4.10 -21.00 4.07
N PRO A 10 -3.39 -21.93 4.73
CA PRO A 10 -3.51 -23.38 4.49
C PRO A 10 -4.91 -23.94 4.78
N ASP A 11 -5.73 -23.20 5.54
CA ASP A 11 -7.12 -23.55 5.84
C ASP A 11 -8.07 -23.30 4.66
N GLN A 12 -7.76 -22.38 3.73
CA GLN A 12 -8.62 -22.09 2.58
C GLN A 12 -8.48 -23.15 1.48
N ASP A 13 -7.27 -23.64 1.22
CA ASP A 13 -7.03 -24.71 0.25
C ASP A 13 -7.61 -26.05 0.73
N ALA A 14 -7.50 -26.37 2.01
CA ALA A 14 -8.09 -27.58 2.58
C ALA A 14 -9.62 -27.60 2.47
N VAL A 15 -10.28 -26.45 2.68
CA VAL A 15 -11.74 -26.33 2.54
C VAL A 15 -12.17 -26.36 1.07
N ALA A 16 -11.43 -25.71 0.17
CA ALA A 16 -11.70 -25.74 -1.26
C ALA A 16 -11.44 -27.12 -1.90
N GLN A 17 -10.50 -27.88 -1.36
CA GLN A 17 -10.24 -29.26 -1.75
C GLN A 17 -11.34 -30.20 -1.24
N ALA A 18 -11.74 -30.08 0.03
CA ALA A 18 -12.83 -30.86 0.60
C ALA A 18 -14.18 -30.60 -0.11
N MET A 19 -14.43 -29.37 -0.58
CA MET A 19 -15.63 -29.06 -1.36
C MET A 19 -15.60 -29.68 -2.77
N ARG A 20 -14.45 -29.70 -3.44
CA ARG A 20 -14.29 -30.37 -4.74
C ARG A 20 -14.44 -31.88 -4.62
N GLU A 21 -13.85 -32.49 -3.60
CA GLU A 21 -14.01 -33.92 -3.32
C GLU A 21 -15.47 -34.29 -3.00
N ALA A 22 -16.20 -33.41 -2.30
CA ALA A 22 -17.64 -33.60 -2.04
C ALA A 22 -18.48 -33.46 -3.31
N GLU A 23 -18.14 -32.52 -4.20
CA GLU A 23 -18.85 -32.31 -5.47
C GLU A 23 -18.64 -33.49 -6.44
N GLU A 24 -17.41 -34.01 -6.54
CA GLU A 24 -17.10 -35.23 -7.29
C GLU A 24 -17.81 -36.48 -6.75
N ALA A 25 -17.95 -36.59 -5.41
CA ALA A 25 -18.68 -37.69 -4.79
C ALA A 25 -20.19 -37.64 -5.10
N VAL A 26 -20.78 -36.44 -5.14
CA VAL A 26 -22.20 -36.25 -5.49
C VAL A 26 -22.46 -36.57 -6.96
N ASP A 27 -21.59 -36.13 -7.87
CA ASP A 27 -21.73 -36.43 -9.32
C ASP A 27 -21.57 -37.93 -9.62
N LYS A 28 -20.70 -38.62 -8.87
CA LYS A 28 -20.55 -40.08 -8.97
C LYS A 28 -21.83 -40.81 -8.53
N VAL A 29 -22.44 -40.41 -7.42
CA VAL A 29 -23.71 -41.00 -6.94
C VAL A 29 -24.82 -40.76 -7.97
N ARG A 30 -24.93 -39.55 -8.52
CA ARG A 30 -25.90 -39.19 -9.56
C ARG A 30 -25.75 -40.04 -10.82
N SER A 31 -24.51 -40.33 -11.24
CA SER A 31 -24.22 -41.21 -12.38
C SER A 31 -24.58 -42.68 -12.11
N GLU A 32 -24.44 -43.15 -10.87
CA GLU A 32 -24.78 -44.53 -10.50
C GLU A 32 -26.31 -44.73 -10.44
N SER A 33 -27.05 -43.73 -9.95
CA SER A 33 -28.53 -43.75 -9.87
C SER A 33 -29.23 -43.77 -11.24
N GLN A 34 -28.62 -43.18 -12.28
CA GLN A 34 -29.18 -43.16 -13.64
C GLN A 34 -29.04 -44.49 -14.41
N SER A 35 -28.24 -45.44 -13.92
CA SER A 35 -27.98 -46.72 -14.60
C SER A 35 -28.93 -47.85 -14.22
N GLY A 36 -29.81 -47.64 -13.24
CA GLY A 36 -30.81 -48.60 -12.78
C GLY A 36 -32.21 -48.31 -13.31
N VAL A 37 -32.42 -48.34 -14.63
CA VAL A 37 -33.78 -48.39 -15.19
C VAL A 37 -34.25 -49.83 -15.16
N TYR A 38 -35.07 -50.18 -14.17
CA TYR A 38 -35.74 -51.47 -14.09
C TYR A 38 -36.92 -51.47 -15.06
N ASP A 39 -36.92 -52.40 -16.02
CA ASP A 39 -38.04 -52.66 -16.93
C ASP A 39 -39.20 -53.29 -16.14
N VAL A 40 -40.17 -52.47 -15.72
CA VAL A 40 -41.38 -52.94 -15.03
C VAL A 40 -42.43 -53.29 -16.08
N ALA A 41 -42.50 -54.58 -16.41
CA ALA A 41 -43.64 -55.17 -17.09
C ALA A 41 -44.90 -54.98 -16.23
N SER A 42 -45.93 -54.39 -16.84
CA SER A 42 -47.23 -54.09 -16.25
C SER A 42 -47.98 -55.36 -15.80
N ASP A 43 -48.32 -55.42 -14.51
CA ASP A 43 -49.44 -56.23 -14.01
C ASP A 43 -50.08 -55.51 -12.80
N ASP A 44 -51.41 -55.45 -12.76
CA ASP A 44 -52.23 -54.67 -11.82
C ASP A 44 -51.93 -54.98 -10.34
N THR A 45 -51.48 -54.00 -9.54
CA THR A 45 -51.66 -53.99 -8.07
C THR A 45 -51.42 -52.60 -7.47
N ASP A 46 -52.26 -52.26 -6.48
CA ASP A 46 -52.35 -51.02 -5.68
C ASP A 46 -51.01 -50.52 -5.08
N ASP A 47 -50.02 -51.41 -4.91
CA ASP A 47 -48.68 -51.12 -4.38
C ASP A 47 -47.78 -50.30 -5.33
N GLY A 48 -48.09 -50.26 -6.65
CA GLY A 48 -47.29 -49.50 -7.63
C GLY A 48 -47.50 -47.99 -7.58
N ILE A 49 -48.59 -47.52 -6.95
CA ILE A 49 -48.93 -46.09 -6.86
C ILE A 49 -48.22 -45.45 -5.65
N GLU A 50 -48.11 -46.15 -4.52
CA GLU A 50 -47.43 -45.64 -3.31
C GLU A 50 -45.91 -45.48 -3.52
N VAL A 51 -45.26 -46.39 -4.24
CA VAL A 51 -43.81 -46.31 -4.54
C VAL A 51 -43.47 -45.12 -5.44
N VAL A 52 -44.39 -44.73 -6.33
CA VAL A 52 -44.20 -43.57 -7.22
C VAL A 52 -44.44 -42.27 -6.46
N ASP A 53 -45.39 -42.23 -5.52
CA ASP A 53 -45.66 -41.08 -4.65
C ASP A 53 -44.48 -40.82 -3.70
N ASP A 54 -43.94 -41.87 -3.07
CA ASP A 54 -42.73 -41.79 -2.22
C ASP A 54 -41.51 -41.30 -2.99
N PHE A 55 -41.35 -41.69 -4.26
CA PHE A 55 -40.25 -41.24 -5.11
C PHE A 55 -40.37 -39.77 -5.48
N VAL A 56 -41.57 -39.30 -5.82
CA VAL A 56 -41.86 -37.88 -6.10
C VAL A 56 -41.64 -37.01 -4.85
N ASP A 57 -42.04 -37.50 -3.68
CA ASP A 57 -41.78 -36.84 -2.39
C ASP A 57 -40.29 -36.78 -2.04
N LEU A 58 -39.51 -37.82 -2.37
CA LEU A 58 -38.05 -37.83 -2.21
C LEU A 58 -37.38 -36.83 -3.16
N GLU A 59 -37.80 -36.78 -4.42
CA GLU A 59 -37.29 -35.82 -5.41
C GLU A 59 -37.60 -34.37 -4.99
N ALA A 60 -38.79 -34.11 -4.45
CA ALA A 60 -39.17 -32.80 -3.93
C ALA A 60 -38.30 -32.39 -2.72
N LYS A 61 -38.06 -33.30 -1.77
CA LYS A 61 -37.18 -33.07 -0.61
C LYS A 61 -35.72 -32.87 -1.02
N LEU A 62 -35.26 -33.59 -2.04
CA LEU A 62 -33.91 -33.44 -2.58
C LEU A 62 -33.74 -32.08 -3.27
N ALA A 63 -34.72 -31.67 -4.08
CA ALA A 63 -34.71 -30.35 -4.72
C ALA A 63 -34.77 -29.21 -3.68
N GLU A 64 -35.53 -29.36 -2.60
CA GLU A 64 -35.57 -28.39 -1.49
C GLU A 64 -34.21 -28.31 -0.78
N ALA A 65 -33.60 -29.45 -0.44
CA ALA A 65 -32.27 -29.49 0.17
C ALA A 65 -31.17 -28.92 -0.75
N GLU A 66 -31.23 -29.18 -2.05
CA GLU A 66 -30.31 -28.58 -3.04
C GLU A 66 -30.49 -27.06 -3.12
N ALA A 67 -31.72 -26.56 -3.09
CA ALA A 67 -32.00 -25.12 -3.07
C ALA A 67 -31.51 -24.46 -1.77
N GLU A 68 -31.71 -25.10 -0.62
CA GLU A 68 -31.21 -24.60 0.67
C GLU A 68 -29.68 -24.58 0.71
N THR A 69 -29.03 -25.65 0.26
CA THR A 69 -27.56 -25.70 0.19
C THR A 69 -27.01 -24.65 -0.76
N ALA A 70 -27.62 -24.43 -1.92
CA ALA A 70 -27.25 -23.35 -2.84
C ALA A 70 -27.40 -21.96 -2.19
N ALA A 71 -28.51 -21.71 -1.48
CA ALA A 71 -28.75 -20.45 -0.78
C ALA A 71 -27.75 -20.22 0.38
N LEU A 72 -27.40 -21.29 1.11
CA LEU A 72 -26.38 -21.23 2.17
C LEU A 72 -24.99 -21.01 1.60
N LYS A 73 -24.64 -21.65 0.47
CA LYS A 73 -23.38 -21.41 -0.24
C LYS A 73 -23.25 -19.96 -0.71
N ASP A 74 -24.29 -19.37 -1.31
CA ASP A 74 -24.28 -17.94 -1.69
C ASP A 74 -24.06 -17.02 -0.48
N LYS A 75 -24.79 -17.26 0.62
CA LYS A 75 -24.63 -16.50 1.86
C LYS A 75 -23.22 -16.64 2.43
N TRP A 76 -22.65 -17.84 2.40
CA TRP A 76 -21.31 -18.10 2.90
C TRP A 76 -20.25 -17.41 2.04
N LEU A 77 -20.32 -17.52 0.71
CA LEU A 77 -19.39 -16.84 -0.20
C LEU A 77 -19.45 -15.32 -0.02
N ARG A 78 -20.64 -14.75 0.14
CA ARG A 78 -20.80 -13.32 0.44
C ARG A 78 -20.16 -12.95 1.79
N ALA A 79 -20.39 -13.75 2.83
CA ALA A 79 -19.79 -13.53 4.15
C ALA A 79 -18.26 -13.62 4.13
N VAL A 80 -17.69 -14.54 3.35
CA VAL A 80 -16.24 -14.66 3.16
C VAL A 80 -15.69 -13.41 2.48
N ALA A 81 -16.32 -12.95 1.40
CA ALA A 81 -15.92 -11.71 0.71
C ALA A 81 -16.02 -10.48 1.63
N ASP A 82 -17.07 -10.38 2.44
CA ASP A 82 -17.22 -9.31 3.43
C ASP A 82 -16.12 -9.36 4.51
N ASN A 83 -15.71 -10.57 4.93
CA ASN A 83 -14.63 -10.75 5.89
C ASN A 83 -13.27 -10.33 5.31
N GLU A 84 -12.96 -10.68 4.06
CA GLU A 84 -11.74 -10.25 3.38
C GLU A 84 -11.67 -8.73 3.24
N ASN A 85 -12.78 -8.11 2.81
CA ASN A 85 -12.89 -6.65 2.74
C ASN A 85 -12.72 -6.01 4.13
N TYR A 86 -13.31 -6.60 5.17
CA TYR A 86 -13.14 -6.15 6.55
C TYR A 86 -11.68 -6.23 7.01
N LYS A 87 -11.00 -7.37 6.80
CA LYS A 87 -9.58 -7.55 7.15
C LYS A 87 -8.70 -6.49 6.48
N LYS A 88 -8.90 -6.25 5.18
CA LYS A 88 -8.17 -5.23 4.42
C LYS A 88 -8.42 -3.82 4.98
N ARG A 89 -9.66 -3.51 5.34
CA ARG A 89 -10.02 -2.21 5.96
C ARG A 89 -9.36 -2.04 7.32
N VAL A 90 -9.44 -3.04 8.19
CA VAL A 90 -8.84 -3.01 9.54
C VAL A 90 -7.32 -2.82 9.46
N LYS A 91 -6.63 -3.51 8.55
CA LYS A 91 -5.18 -3.32 8.34
C LYS A 91 -4.86 -1.86 8.01
N ARG A 92 -5.61 -1.26 7.08
CA ARG A 92 -5.44 0.16 6.73
C ARG A 92 -5.71 1.09 7.93
N ASP A 93 -6.78 0.84 8.68
CA ASP A 93 -7.13 1.65 9.85
C ASP A 93 -6.05 1.57 10.94
N ILE A 94 -5.45 0.39 11.14
CA ILE A 94 -4.31 0.19 12.05
C ILE A 94 -3.09 0.98 11.55
N ASP A 95 -2.73 0.87 10.28
CA ASP A 95 -1.59 1.60 9.71
C ASP A 95 -1.78 3.13 9.82
N ASP A 96 -3.01 3.62 9.62
CA ASP A 96 -3.37 5.03 9.77
C ASP A 96 -3.38 5.47 11.24
N ALA A 97 -3.78 4.60 12.18
CA ALA A 97 -3.70 4.86 13.61
C ALA A 97 -2.24 4.95 14.08
N ILE A 98 -1.38 4.01 13.65
CA ILE A 98 0.05 4.03 13.94
C ILE A 98 0.70 5.29 13.35
N HIS A 99 0.33 5.69 12.14
CA HIS A 99 0.83 6.93 11.53
C HIS A 99 0.47 8.16 12.36
N ARG A 100 -0.79 8.32 12.75
CA ARG A 100 -1.24 9.45 13.57
C ARG A 100 -0.58 9.46 14.94
N ALA A 101 -0.39 8.29 15.57
CA ALA A 101 0.29 8.18 16.85
C ALA A 101 1.76 8.61 16.75
N VAL A 102 2.49 8.13 15.73
CA VAL A 102 3.88 8.50 15.48
C VAL A 102 3.99 9.98 15.12
N GLN A 103 3.07 10.51 14.32
CA GLN A 103 3.01 11.93 13.97
C GLN A 103 2.84 12.81 15.21
N GLY A 104 1.92 12.46 16.12
CA GLY A 104 1.72 13.21 17.37
C GLY A 104 2.93 13.16 18.30
N LEU A 105 3.58 11.99 18.42
CA LEU A 105 4.78 11.82 19.24
C LEU A 105 5.96 12.63 18.68
N LEU A 106 6.25 12.46 17.38
CA LEU A 106 7.36 13.14 16.73
C LEU A 106 7.10 14.64 16.60
N GLY A 107 5.86 15.10 16.49
CA GLY A 107 5.53 16.53 16.51
C GLY A 107 6.09 17.26 17.73
N ASN A 108 6.16 16.59 18.88
CA ASN A 108 6.76 17.15 20.10
C ASN A 108 8.28 16.99 20.18
N PHE A 109 8.86 16.02 19.46
CA PHE A 109 10.29 15.68 19.55
C PHE A 109 11.13 16.32 18.43
N LEU A 110 10.56 16.50 17.23
CA LEU A 110 11.23 17.15 16.10
C LEU A 110 11.76 18.56 16.42
N PRO A 111 11.06 19.40 17.22
CA PRO A 111 11.62 20.69 17.65
C PRO A 111 12.97 20.59 18.37
N VAL A 112 13.28 19.45 19.01
CA VAL A 112 14.60 19.23 19.62
C VAL A 112 15.68 19.13 18.54
N GLY A 113 15.40 18.38 17.47
CA GLY A 113 16.28 18.30 16.29
C GLY A 113 16.46 19.65 15.61
N ASP A 114 15.37 20.42 15.44
CA ASP A 114 15.43 21.76 14.87
C ASP A 114 16.30 22.70 15.72
N ASN A 115 16.22 22.59 17.05
CA ASN A 115 17.05 23.38 17.95
C ASN A 115 18.52 22.98 17.89
N LEU A 116 18.85 21.69 17.68
CA LEU A 116 20.22 21.25 17.44
C LEU A 116 20.78 21.85 16.14
N GLU A 117 19.99 21.86 15.06
CA GLU A 117 20.37 22.50 13.80
C GLU A 117 20.53 24.01 13.95
N ARG A 118 19.61 24.67 14.66
CA ARG A 118 19.70 26.10 14.97
C ARG A 118 20.97 26.41 15.76
N ALA A 119 21.28 25.61 16.78
CA ALA A 119 22.49 25.78 17.58
C ALA A 119 23.76 25.65 16.73
N LEU A 120 23.80 24.69 15.81
CA LEU A 120 24.91 24.52 14.87
C LEU A 120 25.01 25.66 13.86
N SER A 121 23.88 26.22 13.38
CA SER A 121 23.88 27.32 12.41
C SER A 121 24.39 28.65 12.97
N VAL A 122 24.24 28.87 14.28
CA VAL A 122 24.68 30.09 14.98
C VAL A 122 26.11 29.94 15.51
N ALA A 123 26.64 28.72 15.56
CA ALA A 123 27.98 28.46 16.05
C ALA A 123 29.01 29.13 15.11
N PRO A 124 29.94 29.95 15.64
CA PRO A 124 30.99 30.56 14.83
C PRO A 124 31.91 29.47 14.26
N ALA A 125 32.10 29.48 12.93
CA ALA A 125 32.94 28.51 12.21
C ALA A 125 34.37 28.41 12.77
N ASP A 126 34.89 29.50 13.34
CA ASP A 126 36.25 29.59 13.88
C ASP A 126 36.33 29.55 15.40
N GLY A 127 35.24 29.23 16.13
CA GLY A 127 34.90 29.44 17.57
C GLY A 127 35.96 29.35 18.70
N GLY A 128 37.22 29.63 18.45
CA GLY A 128 38.38 29.26 19.26
C GLY A 128 38.62 27.74 19.28
N GLU A 129 39.86 27.35 19.58
CA GLU A 129 40.22 25.96 19.89
C GLU A 129 39.31 25.35 20.98
N ALA A 130 38.72 26.18 21.85
CA ALA A 130 37.86 25.74 22.94
C ALA A 130 36.43 25.32 22.53
N LEU A 131 35.81 25.94 21.51
CA LEU A 131 34.44 25.57 21.09
C LEU A 131 34.42 24.48 20.02
N THR A 132 35.54 24.25 19.33
CA THR A 132 35.65 23.24 18.26
C THR A 132 35.22 21.83 18.73
N PRO A 133 35.65 21.31 19.91
CA PRO A 133 35.19 20.02 20.41
C PRO A 133 33.69 19.98 20.73
N LEU A 134 33.13 21.11 21.19
CA LEU A 134 31.70 21.21 21.52
C LEU A 134 30.84 21.17 20.25
N ILE A 135 31.21 21.93 19.21
CA ILE A 135 30.51 21.93 17.91
C ILE A 135 30.51 20.51 17.33
N LYS A 136 31.68 19.86 17.33
CA LYS A 136 31.81 18.46 16.87
C LYS A 136 30.93 17.49 17.66
N GLY A 137 30.84 17.66 18.99
CA GLY A 137 29.94 16.87 19.82
C GLY A 137 28.48 17.06 19.45
N LEU A 138 28.06 18.30 19.17
CA LEU A 138 26.70 18.62 18.72
C LEU A 138 26.40 18.01 17.33
N GLU A 139 27.36 18.05 16.40
CA GLU A 139 27.24 17.41 15.09
C GLU A 139 27.04 15.90 15.21
N MET A 140 27.78 15.24 16.12
CA MET A 140 27.63 13.81 16.39
C MET A 140 26.23 13.48 16.92
N VAL A 141 25.71 14.27 17.86
CA VAL A 141 24.35 14.09 18.40
C VAL A 141 23.30 14.32 17.31
N ARG A 142 23.46 15.35 16.47
CA ARG A 142 22.57 15.59 15.31
C ARG A 142 22.58 14.39 14.36
N GLN A 143 23.76 13.84 14.06
CA GLN A 143 23.89 12.68 13.17
C GLN A 143 23.23 11.44 13.78
N GLU A 144 23.39 11.22 15.09
CA GLU A 144 22.74 10.12 15.80
C GLU A 144 21.22 10.27 15.81
N PHE A 145 20.71 11.48 16.04
CA PHE A 145 19.29 11.81 15.96
C PHE A 145 18.70 11.48 14.57
N LEU A 146 19.35 11.93 13.50
CA LEU A 146 18.93 11.64 12.12
C LEU A 146 19.02 10.15 11.80
N SER A 147 20.05 9.47 12.30
CA SER A 147 20.22 8.02 12.12
C SER A 147 19.12 7.23 12.85
N ALA A 148 18.69 7.69 14.02
CA ALA A 148 17.58 7.09 14.76
C ALA A 148 16.25 7.24 14.00
N LEU A 149 15.98 8.41 13.43
CA LEU A 149 14.82 8.63 12.57
C LEU A 149 14.85 7.73 11.32
N ALA A 150 16.00 7.63 10.65
CA ALA A 150 16.17 6.83 9.44
C ALA A 150 15.89 5.32 9.67
N LYS A 151 16.25 4.78 10.84
CA LYS A 151 15.94 3.38 11.22
C LYS A 151 14.44 3.09 11.26
N HIS A 152 13.63 4.11 11.53
CA HIS A 152 12.16 4.01 11.54
C HIS A 152 11.53 4.43 10.20
N GLY A 153 12.32 4.54 9.13
CA GLY A 153 11.85 4.92 7.79
C GLY A 153 11.45 6.39 7.66
N ILE A 154 11.87 7.23 8.62
CA ILE A 154 11.60 8.66 8.63
C ILE A 154 12.73 9.38 7.91
N LYS A 155 12.40 10.20 6.92
CA LYS A 155 13.36 10.95 6.11
C LYS A 155 13.04 12.44 6.15
N PRO A 156 14.07 13.31 6.19
CA PRO A 156 13.87 14.74 6.01
C PRO A 156 13.47 15.04 4.56
N ILE A 157 12.71 16.13 4.37
CA ILE A 157 12.34 16.66 3.07
C ILE A 157 13.44 17.64 2.63
N GLU A 158 13.93 17.50 1.40
CA GLU A 158 14.88 18.44 0.83
C GLU A 158 14.12 19.62 0.22
N SER A 159 14.02 20.70 1.00
CA SER A 159 13.16 21.83 0.64
C SER A 159 13.91 22.93 -0.11
N VAL A 160 15.11 23.31 0.35
CA VAL A 160 15.86 24.46 -0.19
C VAL A 160 16.26 24.25 -1.66
N GLY A 161 15.97 25.24 -2.50
CA GLY A 161 16.25 25.21 -3.94
C GLY A 161 15.23 24.43 -4.77
N GLN A 162 14.26 23.76 -4.14
CA GLN A 162 13.20 23.04 -4.84
C GLN A 162 11.97 23.94 -5.08
N PRO A 163 11.15 23.64 -6.10
CA PRO A 163 9.86 24.27 -6.28
C PRO A 163 8.99 24.09 -5.02
N PHE A 164 8.20 25.12 -4.68
CA PHE A 164 7.26 25.02 -3.59
C PHE A 164 6.12 24.06 -3.92
N ASP A 165 5.99 22.99 -3.12
CA ASP A 165 4.87 22.05 -3.18
C ASP A 165 3.98 22.18 -1.91
N PRO A 166 2.72 22.63 -2.04
CA PRO A 166 1.78 22.74 -0.92
C PRO A 166 1.49 21.42 -0.18
N SER A 167 1.77 20.26 -0.79
CA SER A 167 1.53 18.95 -0.17
C SER A 167 2.56 18.60 0.91
N VAL A 168 3.75 19.18 0.84
CA VAL A 168 4.89 18.90 1.74
C VAL A 168 5.50 20.14 2.39
N HIS A 169 5.16 21.33 1.90
CA HIS A 169 5.69 22.60 2.39
C HIS A 169 4.59 23.50 2.98
N ASP A 170 4.94 24.20 4.05
CA ASP A 170 4.14 25.26 4.69
C ASP A 170 4.86 26.60 4.54
N ALA A 171 4.35 27.48 3.67
CA ALA A 171 4.97 28.76 3.36
C ALA A 171 4.67 29.79 4.46
N LEU A 172 5.69 30.22 5.19
CA LEU A 172 5.57 31.25 6.23
C LEU A 172 5.52 32.65 5.67
N GLN A 173 6.34 32.90 4.65
CA GLN A 173 6.49 34.23 4.05
C GLN A 173 6.96 34.10 2.61
N GLN A 174 6.60 35.09 1.80
CA GLN A 174 7.20 35.32 0.50
C GLN A 174 8.16 36.51 0.57
N MET A 175 9.36 36.35 0.02
CA MET A 175 10.35 37.41 -0.08
C MET A 175 10.99 37.36 -1.47
N ASP A 176 11.23 38.51 -2.07
CA ASP A 176 11.88 38.58 -3.37
C ASP A 176 13.39 38.31 -3.21
N SER A 177 13.95 37.48 -4.10
CA SER A 177 15.38 37.15 -4.11
C SER A 177 15.98 37.31 -5.50
N PRO A 178 17.22 37.81 -5.60
CA PRO A 178 17.96 37.79 -6.86
C PRO A 178 18.50 36.40 -7.21
N ASP A 179 18.54 35.46 -6.26
CA ASP A 179 19.23 34.17 -6.38
C ASP A 179 18.30 33.03 -6.81
N TYR A 180 17.02 33.11 -6.46
CA TYR A 180 16.02 32.07 -6.73
C TYR A 180 14.94 32.57 -7.70
N PRO A 181 14.38 31.72 -8.58
CA PRO A 181 13.24 32.09 -9.40
C PRO A 181 11.95 32.11 -8.54
N PRO A 182 10.91 32.85 -8.96
CA PRO A 182 9.62 32.89 -8.25
C PRO A 182 9.05 31.48 -7.99
N GLY A 183 8.48 31.28 -6.81
CA GLY A 183 7.88 29.99 -6.42
C GLY A 183 8.87 28.91 -5.97
N THR A 184 10.15 29.24 -5.80
CA THR A 184 11.16 28.32 -5.25
C THR A 184 11.37 28.54 -3.75
N VAL A 185 11.62 27.46 -3.02
CA VAL A 185 11.95 27.54 -1.59
C VAL A 185 13.37 28.09 -1.43
N MET A 186 13.50 29.22 -0.74
CA MET A 186 14.79 29.88 -0.52
C MET A 186 15.42 29.44 0.79
N ILE A 187 14.60 29.35 1.84
CA ILE A 187 15.05 29.06 3.21
C ILE A 187 14.09 28.07 3.83
N GLU A 188 14.64 27.02 4.42
CA GLU A 188 13.93 26.09 5.29
C GLU A 188 14.13 26.53 6.74
N TYR A 189 13.06 26.97 7.40
CA TYR A 189 13.09 27.42 8.79
C TYR A 189 12.94 26.25 9.77
N GLU A 190 12.12 25.27 9.41
CA GLU A 190 11.93 24.02 10.15
C GLU A 190 11.86 22.88 9.13
N LYS A 191 12.61 21.80 9.39
CA LYS A 191 12.69 20.67 8.46
C LYS A 191 11.38 19.93 8.34
N GLY A 192 10.99 19.59 7.12
CA GLY A 192 9.89 18.67 6.86
C GLY A 192 10.34 17.22 7.06
N TYR A 193 9.42 16.34 7.46
CA TYR A 193 9.69 14.90 7.59
C TYR A 193 8.56 14.06 7.03
N VAL A 194 8.94 12.99 6.34
CA VAL A 194 8.04 11.97 5.77
C VAL A 194 8.39 10.59 6.30
N ARG A 195 7.41 9.70 6.36
CA ARG A 195 7.60 8.28 6.68
C ARG A 195 6.96 7.42 5.60
N GLY A 196 7.79 6.79 4.77
CA GLY A 196 7.33 6.23 3.50
C GLY A 196 6.70 7.35 2.65
N ASP A 197 5.46 7.14 2.22
CA ASP A 197 4.72 8.12 1.40
C ASP A 197 3.82 9.05 2.22
N LYS A 198 3.83 8.94 3.55
CA LYS A 198 2.95 9.72 4.44
C LYS A 198 3.72 10.86 5.10
N LEU A 199 3.19 12.07 4.98
CA LEU A 199 3.72 13.26 5.64
C LEU A 199 3.57 13.16 7.17
N LEU A 200 4.63 13.49 7.91
CA LEU A 200 4.60 13.63 9.37
C LEU A 200 4.47 15.11 9.75
N ARG A 201 5.37 15.95 9.22
CA ARG A 201 5.37 17.40 9.43
C ARG A 201 5.78 18.08 8.13
N PRO A 202 5.05 19.11 7.66
CA PRO A 202 5.48 19.90 6.51
C PRO A 202 6.77 20.68 6.84
N ALA A 203 7.60 20.93 5.83
CA ALA A 203 8.73 21.84 5.98
C ALA A 203 8.20 23.27 6.04
N ARG A 204 8.60 24.05 7.05
CA ARG A 204 8.21 25.46 7.13
C ARG A 204 9.24 26.29 6.38
N VAL A 205 8.81 26.97 5.34
CA VAL A 205 9.69 27.53 4.32
C VAL A 205 9.40 28.99 4.02
N ILE A 206 10.41 29.69 3.51
CA ILE A 206 10.27 31.02 2.89
C ILE A 206 10.43 30.85 1.38
N VAL A 207 9.45 31.34 0.62
CA VAL A 207 9.36 31.13 -0.83
C VAL A 207 9.73 32.41 -1.57
N ALA A 208 10.40 32.27 -2.70
CA ALA A 208 10.73 33.36 -3.61
C ALA A 208 9.45 34.00 -4.16
N GLY A 209 9.29 35.30 -3.92
CA GLY A 209 8.14 36.09 -4.35
C GLY A 209 8.11 36.36 -5.86
N PRO A 210 7.04 37.00 -6.37
CA PRO A 210 6.89 37.31 -7.79
C PRO A 210 7.97 38.25 -8.36
N GLY A 211 8.64 39.04 -7.52
CA GLY A 211 9.71 39.96 -7.92
C GLY A 211 11.09 39.31 -8.02
N SER A 212 11.19 37.99 -7.81
CA SER A 212 12.46 37.27 -7.81
C SER A 212 13.00 37.09 -9.24
N THR A 213 14.32 37.16 -9.41
CA THR A 213 14.98 37.18 -10.73
C THR A 213 16.03 36.08 -10.93
N GLY A 214 16.17 35.18 -9.95
CA GLY A 214 17.15 34.10 -10.00
C GLY A 214 16.91 33.15 -11.17
N ALA A 215 18.01 32.61 -11.72
CA ALA A 215 17.94 31.57 -12.72
C ALA A 215 17.40 30.27 -12.09
N PRO A 216 16.60 29.46 -12.81
CA PRO A 216 16.13 28.19 -12.28
C PRO A 216 17.32 27.30 -11.94
N ALA A 217 17.38 26.86 -10.67
CA ALA A 217 18.26 25.77 -10.26
C ALA A 217 17.95 24.56 -11.16
N PRO A 218 18.96 23.77 -11.58
CA PRO A 218 18.72 22.59 -12.39
C PRO A 218 17.85 21.61 -11.59
N ALA A 219 16.56 21.56 -11.94
CA ALA A 219 15.64 20.55 -11.45
C ALA A 219 16.21 19.17 -11.76
N SER A 220 16.19 18.29 -10.77
CA SER A 220 16.47 16.87 -10.87
C SER A 220 15.53 16.20 -11.88
N ALA A 221 15.89 16.30 -13.16
CA ALA A 221 15.29 15.58 -14.25
C ALA A 221 15.80 14.14 -14.24
N GLU A 222 15.20 13.28 -13.40
CA GLU A 222 15.37 11.82 -13.51
C GLU A 222 14.19 11.09 -12.84
N ALA A 223 13.01 11.21 -13.44
CA ALA A 223 11.88 10.31 -13.19
C ALA A 223 10.99 10.20 -14.44
N ALA A 224 11.60 9.81 -15.57
CA ALA A 224 10.87 9.36 -16.77
C ALA A 224 11.78 8.53 -17.70
N GLY A 225 12.14 7.31 -17.27
CA GLY A 225 12.42 6.20 -18.20
C GLY A 225 11.30 5.17 -18.03
N GLU A 226 10.76 4.48 -19.02
CA GLU A 226 11.02 4.34 -20.46
C GLU A 226 9.78 3.56 -20.98
N PRO A 227 9.42 3.61 -22.28
CA PRO A 227 9.67 2.40 -23.05
C PRO A 227 9.99 2.70 -24.52
N ALA A 228 11.19 2.35 -24.98
CA ALA A 228 11.45 2.13 -26.39
C ALA A 228 12.64 1.20 -26.60
N SER A 229 12.42 -0.12 -26.56
CA SER A 229 13.32 -1.06 -27.23
C SER A 229 12.54 -2.01 -28.15
N LYS A 230 12.58 -1.72 -29.46
CA LYS A 230 12.90 -2.66 -30.55
C LYS A 230 12.64 -2.01 -31.90
N ALA A 231 13.70 -1.52 -32.53
CA ALA A 231 13.83 -1.43 -33.97
C ALA A 231 15.32 -1.47 -34.33
N GLY A 232 15.87 -2.69 -34.44
CA GLY A 232 17.20 -2.93 -34.95
C GLY A 232 17.13 -3.97 -36.06
N ALA A 233 17.34 -3.53 -37.30
CA ALA A 233 17.94 -4.29 -38.40
C ALA A 233 17.97 -3.40 -39.67
N ALA A 234 18.99 -2.53 -39.76
CA ALA A 234 19.38 -1.91 -41.01
C ALA A 234 20.23 -2.91 -41.80
N GLY A 235 19.88 -3.10 -43.07
CA GLY A 235 20.54 -4.02 -43.98
C GLY A 235 21.92 -3.55 -44.43
N ASP A 236 22.77 -4.54 -44.63
CA ASP A 236 23.97 -4.45 -45.46
C ASP A 236 23.56 -4.43 -46.94
N ASN A 237 23.98 -3.40 -47.69
CA ASN A 237 24.16 -3.54 -49.14
C ASN A 237 25.27 -2.62 -49.71
N GLU A 238 26.26 -3.32 -50.28
CA GLU A 238 27.04 -3.04 -51.49
C GLU A 238 28.13 -1.95 -51.60
N ALA A 239 29.30 -2.48 -51.99
CA ALA A 239 30.14 -2.09 -53.15
C ALA A 239 31.29 -1.10 -52.92
N ASN A 240 32.51 -1.65 -52.77
CA ASN A 240 33.53 -1.65 -53.83
C ASN A 240 34.64 -2.67 -53.51
#